data_AF-A0A7M3WY75-F1
#
_entry.id   AF-A0A7M3WY75-F1
#
_cell.length_a   1.000
_cell.length_b   1.000
_cell.length_c   1.000
_cell.angle_alpha   90.00
_cell.angle_beta   90.00
_cell.angle_gamma   90.00
#
_symmetry.space_group_name_H-M   'P 1'
#
loop_
_entity.id
_entity.type
_entity.pdbx_description
1 polymer ?
#
loop_
_entity_poly.entity_id
_entity_poly.type
_entity_poly.pdbx_seq_one_letter_code
_entity_poly.pdbx_strand_id
1 'polypeptide(L)' 'MLSMIFACDEQGAIGKDGDLPWRQSSDLQHFKRTTLNKTVVMGRKTWESLGQPLPKRRNIVMTRQGI' A
#
# COMPACT_ATOMS: atom_id res chain seq x y z
N MET A 1 18.21 -3.58 -2.70
CA MET A 1 17.47 -4.57 -1.89
C MET A 1 15.98 -4.43 -2.18
N LEU A 2 15.28 -5.55 -2.35
CA LEU A 2 13.81 -5.60 -2.51
C LEU A 2 13.20 -6.00 -1.17
N SER A 3 12.04 -5.44 -0.84
CA SER A 3 11.33 -5.73 0.40
C SER A 3 9.83 -5.70 0.18
N MET A 4 9.11 -6.54 0.92
CA MET A 4 7.65 -6.50 1.01
C MET A 4 7.26 -5.82 2.31
N ILE A 5 6.17 -5.05 2.27
CA ILE A 5 5.57 -4.42 3.45
C ILE A 5 4.06 -4.56 3.33
N PHE A 6 3.43 -5.13 4.35
CA PHE A 6 1.99 -5.35 4.42
C PHE A 6 1.56 -5.44 5.90
N ALA A 7 0.29 -5.16 6.16
CA ALA A 7 -0.34 -5.45 7.43
C ALA A 7 -1.27 -6.66 7.25
N CYS A 8 -1.28 -7.56 8.22
CA CYS A 8 -2.13 -8.76 8.22
C CYS A 8 -2.73 -8.99 9.60
N ASP A 9 -3.92 -9.59 9.64
CA ASP A 9 -4.47 -10.15 10.88
C ASP A 9 -3.81 -11.50 11.22
N GLU A 10 -4.25 -12.10 12.33
CA GLU A 10 -3.75 -13.39 12.81
C GLU A 10 -4.05 -14.57 11.87
N GLN A 11 -5.01 -14.41 10.95
CA GLN A 11 -5.38 -15.40 9.95
C GLN A 11 -4.76 -15.08 8.57
N GLY A 12 -3.94 -14.02 8.48
CA GLY A 12 -3.24 -13.62 7.26
C GLY A 12 -4.08 -12.76 6.29
N ALA A 13 -5.26 -12.28 6.68
CA ALA A 13 -6.04 -11.38 5.84
C ALA A 13 -5.40 -9.99 5.79
N ILE A 14 -5.38 -9.37 4.60
CA ILE A 14 -4.72 -8.07 4.35
C ILE A 14 -5.67 -6.98 3.86
N GLY A 15 -6.94 -7.32 3.62
CA GLY A 15 -7.92 -6.43 3.00
C GLY A 15 -9.26 -7.12 2.79
N LYS A 16 -10.34 -6.35 2.75
CA LYS A 16 -11.70 -6.81 2.48
C LYS A 16 -12.43 -5.74 1.65
N ASP A 17 -13.08 -6.17 0.57
CA ASP A 17 -13.88 -5.29 -0.30
C ASP A 17 -13.16 -4.03 -0.82
N GLY A 18 -11.84 -4.12 -1.01
CA GLY A 18 -11.01 -3.01 -1.52
C GLY A 18 -10.50 -2.05 -0.45
N ASP A 19 -10.77 -2.30 0.82
CA ASP A 19 -10.29 -1.50 1.96
C ASP A 19 -9.62 -2.37 3.03
N LEU A 20 -9.00 -1.74 4.02
CA LEU A 20 -8.54 -2.40 5.24
C LEU A 20 -9.75 -2.66 6.15
N PRO A 21 -9.93 -3.89 6.67
CA PRO A 21 -11.04 -4.20 7.56
C PRO A 21 -10.87 -3.59 8.97
N TRP A 22 -9.78 -2.85 9.19
CA TRP A 22 -9.46 -2.14 10.43
C TRP A 22 -9.05 -0.69 10.15
N ARG A 23 -9.18 0.16 11.18
CA ARG A 23 -8.64 1.52 11.18
C ARG A 23 -7.51 1.60 12.20
N GLN A 24 -6.28 1.41 11.73
CA GLN A 24 -5.09 1.46 12.58
C GLN A 24 -4.12 2.56 12.10
N SER A 25 -4.12 3.69 12.80
CA SER A 25 -3.29 4.85 12.44
C SER A 25 -1.81 4.60 12.67
N SER A 26 -1.44 3.78 13.67
CA SER A 26 -0.04 3.44 13.96
C SER A 26 0.61 2.65 12.82
N ASP A 27 -0.16 1.78 12.17
CA ASP A 27 0.28 0.99 11.02
C ASP A 27 0.52 1.88 9.80
N LEU A 28 -0.40 2.79 9.49
CA LEU A 28 -0.21 3.77 8.41
C LEU A 28 0.99 4.69 8.66
N GLN A 29 1.24 5.08 9.92
CA GLN A 29 2.43 5.85 10.30
C GLN A 29 3.70 5.03 10.13
N HIS A 30 3.68 3.75 10.51
CA HIS A 30 4.78 2.82 10.27
C HIS A 30 5.06 2.69 8.77
N PHE A 31 4.06 2.39 7.96
CA PHE A 31 4.17 2.29 6.51
C PHE A 31 4.77 3.57 5.91
N LYS A 32 4.27 4.75 6.32
CA LYS A 32 4.82 6.04 5.87
C LYS A 32 6.30 6.16 6.23
N ARG A 33 6.69 5.91 7.48
CA ARG A 33 8.08 6.02 7.92
C ARG A 33 8.99 5.04 7.17
N THR A 34 8.52 3.82 6.95
CA THR A 34 9.31 2.76 6.30
C THR A 34 9.47 3.00 4.80
N THR A 35 8.48 3.62 4.14
CA THR A 35 8.47 3.85 2.68
C THR A 35 8.87 5.25 2.24
N LEU A 36 8.99 6.22 3.14
CA LEU A 36 9.32 7.61 2.80
C LEU A 36 10.62 7.70 1.99
N ASN A 37 10.64 8.53 0.94
CA ASN A 37 11.76 8.71 0.03
C ASN A 37 12.21 7.44 -0.72
N LYS A 38 11.40 6.37 -0.69
CA LYS A 38 11.64 5.13 -1.44
C LYS A 38 10.68 5.00 -2.63
N THR A 39 10.97 4.01 -3.47
CA THR A 39 10.05 3.56 -4.52
C THR A 39 9.06 2.57 -3.92
N VAL A 40 7.77 2.79 -4.15
CA VAL A 40 6.69 1.89 -3.74
C VAL A 40 6.08 1.29 -5.01
N VAL A 41 6.15 -0.02 -5.11
CA VAL A 41 5.51 -0.79 -6.18
C VAL A 41 4.21 -1.37 -5.65
N MET A 42 3.11 -1.19 -6.37
CA MET A 42 1.80 -1.68 -5.97
C MET A 42 0.98 -2.14 -7.18
N GLY A 43 -0.07 -2.94 -6.93
CA GLY A 43 -1.01 -3.33 -7.96
C GLY A 43 -2.06 -2.25 -8.25
N ARG A 44 -2.72 -2.36 -9.39
CA ARG A 44 -3.80 -1.44 -9.81
C ARG A 44 -4.92 -1.26 -8.78
N LYS A 45 -5.37 -2.34 -8.13
CA LYS A 45 -6.44 -2.26 -7.10
C LYS A 45 -6.01 -1.47 -5.85
N THR A 46 -4.77 -1.64 -5.41
CA THR A 46 -4.20 -0.86 -4.29
C THR A 46 -4.05 0.62 -4.68
N TRP A 47 -3.73 0.90 -5.94
CA TRP A 47 -3.66 2.28 -6.43
C TRP A 47 -5.04 2.95 -6.41
N GLU A 48 -6.07 2.28 -6.90
CA GLU A 48 -7.46 2.77 -6.89
C GLU A 48 -7.97 3.05 -5.47
N SER A 49 -7.57 2.25 -4.48
CA SER A 49 -8.00 2.42 -3.08
C SER A 49 -7.31 3.58 -2.35
N LEU A 50 -6.15 4.08 -2.84
CA LEU A 50 -5.39 5.16 -2.18
C LEU A 50 -5.98 6.56 -2.43
N GLY A 51 -6.76 6.74 -3.49
CA GLY A 51 -7.37 8.02 -3.90
C GLY A 51 -6.38 9.07 -4.43
N GLN A 52 -5.15 9.13 -3.90
CA GLN A 52 -4.10 10.03 -4.35
C GLN A 52 -2.71 9.37 -4.27
N PRO A 53 -1.73 9.84 -5.06
CA PRO A 53 -0.37 9.36 -4.98
C PRO A 53 0.23 9.57 -3.58
N LEU A 54 1.00 8.60 -3.12
CA LEU A 54 1.71 8.72 -1.86
C LEU A 54 2.77 9.83 -1.96
N PRO A 55 2.68 10.93 -1.18
CA PRO A 55 3.61 12.05 -1.31
C PRO A 55 5.03 11.64 -0.92
N LYS A 56 6.02 12.28 -1.55
CA LYS A 56 7.47 12.05 -1.33
C LYS A 56 7.90 10.59 -1.53
N ARG A 57 7.19 9.88 -2.41
CA ARG A 57 7.45 8.49 -2.80
C ARG A 57 7.31 8.37 -4.31
N ARG A 58 8.19 7.58 -4.93
CA ARG A 58 8.02 7.20 -6.33
C ARG A 58 6.99 6.08 -6.36
N ASN A 59 5.79 6.35 -6.86
CA ASN A 59 4.71 5.37 -6.97
C ASN A 59 4.82 4.65 -8.32
N ILE A 60 4.93 3.32 -8.31
CA ILE A 60 4.93 2.48 -9.51
C ILE A 60 3.73 1.55 -9.43
N VAL A 61 2.85 1.63 -10.44
CA VAL A 61 1.66 0.78 -10.53
C VAL A 61 1.91 -0.33 -11.54
N MET A 62 1.78 -1.58 -11.09
CA MET A 62 1.83 -2.75 -11.95
C MET A 62 0.43 -3.11 -12.42
N THR A 63 0.25 -3.10 -13.74
CA THR A 63 -1.02 -3.36 -14.42
C THR A 63 -0.78 -4.01 -15.77
N ARG A 64 -1.79 -4.73 -16.28
CA ARG A 64 -1.84 -5.21 -17.67
C ARG A 64 -2.74 -4.34 -18.56
N GLN A 65 -3.45 -3.39 -17.97
CA GLN A 65 -4.39 -2.47 -18.61
C GLN A 65 -3.73 -1.09 -18.69
N GLY A 66 -3.96 -0.34 -19.76
CA GLY A 66 -3.66 1.08 -19.78
C GLY A 66 -4.46 1.79 -18.67
N ILE A 67 -3.79 2.64 -17.90
CA ILE A 67 -4.40 3.49 -16.86
C ILE A 67 -4.26 4.93 -17.31
#